data_AF-A0A814WIF5-F1
#
_entry.id   AF-A0A814WIF5-F1
#
_cell.length_a   1.000
_cell.length_b   1.000
_cell.length_c   1.000
_cell.angle_alpha   90.00
_cell.angle_beta   90.00
_cell.angle_gamma   90.00
#
_symmetry.space_group_name_H-M   'P 1'
#
loop_
_entity.id
_entity.type
_entity.pdbx_description
1 polymer ?
#
loop_
_entity_poly.entity_id
_entity_poly.type
_entity_poly.pdbx_seq_one_letter_code
_entity_poly.pdbx_strand_id
1 'polypeptide(L)'
;MFETKEEKRYWRRYIYIWINYALFEELEAENIELTRGVYKNCLNLIPHKKFTFAKIWLYYAQFEIRQKELASVRKILGTAIGMCPKDKLFRGYIDLEIQLREFDNCRRLYEKFLEFGPDNCTTWIKFAELESILGDTDRARAIYELAIEQPRLDMPELLWKAFIDFEIEQQEYDHARKLYSKLLKKTQHVKVWLSLAQFEAVIDESDSIDRARDVFEQAYKTLRTANDKEERLMLVENWLDFEKERGTKESVARVEKCLPKRIKQRRKILSEDGTDSGKWEEYMQLVFPDDEAVQPHLKLLSMAKRWKKGQDDVSTSTNVNTDNDMSTAKATTETETETEDDNVPLPESRIDDEEMNDES
;
A
#
# COMPACT_ATOMS: atom_id res chain seq x y z
N MET A 1 32.36 -26.87 4.31
CA MET A 1 31.98 -28.23 4.74
C MET A 1 30.53 -28.14 5.20
N PHE A 2 29.59 -28.44 4.30
CA PHE A 2 28.15 -28.26 4.53
C PHE A 2 27.64 -29.42 5.38
N GLU A 3 27.42 -29.17 6.67
CA GLU A 3 26.86 -30.12 7.62
C GLU A 3 25.44 -30.52 7.19
N THR A 4 25.17 -31.82 7.09
CA THR A 4 23.91 -32.36 6.53
C THR A 4 22.71 -31.97 7.40
N LYS A 5 21.52 -31.84 6.80
CA LYS A 5 20.27 -31.55 7.54
C LYS A 5 20.04 -32.54 8.70
N GLU A 6 20.62 -33.74 8.63
CA GLU A 6 20.52 -34.81 9.60
C GLU A 6 21.29 -34.51 10.89
N GLU A 7 22.52 -33.98 10.81
CA GLU A 7 23.29 -33.57 12.00
C GLU A 7 22.55 -32.50 12.82
N LYS A 8 21.93 -31.53 12.15
CA LYS A 8 21.06 -30.53 12.81
C LYS A 8 19.85 -31.18 13.50
N ARG A 9 19.34 -32.30 12.99
CA ARG A 9 18.22 -33.04 13.59
C ARG A 9 18.68 -33.83 14.81
N TYR A 10 19.85 -34.47 14.77
CA TYR A 10 20.44 -35.15 15.91
C TYR A 10 20.74 -34.19 17.05
N TRP A 11 21.35 -33.03 16.76
CA TRP A 11 21.56 -31.98 17.75
C TRP A 11 20.27 -31.46 18.36
N ARG A 12 19.20 -31.27 17.56
CA ARG A 12 17.88 -30.91 18.10
C ARG A 12 17.35 -31.97 19.07
N ARG A 13 17.36 -33.25 18.69
CA ARG A 13 16.89 -34.35 19.56
C ARG A 13 17.70 -34.41 20.85
N TYR A 14 19.02 -34.30 20.73
CA TYR A 14 19.93 -34.32 21.86
C TYR A 14 19.66 -33.14 22.82
N ILE A 15 19.44 -31.93 22.30
CA ILE A 15 19.06 -30.77 23.12
C ILE A 15 17.71 -30.95 23.79
N TYR A 16 16.72 -31.56 23.10
CA TYR A 16 15.43 -31.87 23.73
C TYR A 16 15.56 -32.87 24.88
N ILE A 17 16.48 -33.84 24.80
CA ILE A 17 16.76 -34.74 25.92
C ILE A 17 17.30 -33.95 27.11
N TRP A 18 18.25 -33.02 26.89
CA TRP A 18 18.76 -32.15 27.96
C TRP A 18 17.69 -31.22 28.54
N ILE A 19 16.80 -30.67 27.70
CA ILE A 19 15.69 -29.83 28.16
C ILE A 19 14.71 -30.67 29.00
N ASN A 20 14.37 -31.87 28.56
CA ASN A 20 13.50 -32.77 29.33
C ASN A 20 14.16 -33.19 30.64
N TYR A 21 15.47 -33.44 30.63
CA TYR A 21 16.22 -33.74 31.85
C TYR A 21 16.21 -32.54 32.81
N ALA A 22 16.45 -31.33 32.32
CA ALA A 22 16.36 -30.12 33.13
C ALA A 22 14.94 -29.87 33.68
N LEU A 23 13.90 -30.14 32.89
CA LEU A 23 12.49 -30.05 33.32
C LEU A 23 12.14 -31.11 34.36
N PHE A 24 12.63 -32.33 34.21
CA PHE A 24 12.48 -33.40 35.19
C PHE A 24 13.13 -33.02 36.52
N GLU A 25 14.38 -32.55 36.48
CA GLU A 25 15.09 -32.13 37.69
C GLU A 25 14.43 -30.90 38.35
N GLU A 26 13.83 -30.02 37.56
CA GLU A 26 13.10 -28.85 38.07
C GLU A 26 11.74 -29.21 38.70
N LEU A 27 10.96 -30.09 38.06
CA LEU A 27 9.58 -30.39 38.47
C LEU A 27 9.45 -31.58 39.43
N GLU A 28 10.29 -32.61 39.29
CA GLU A 28 10.21 -33.83 40.09
C GLU A 28 11.25 -33.88 41.21
N ALA A 29 12.48 -33.42 40.94
CA ALA A 29 13.57 -33.48 41.92
C ALA A 29 13.72 -32.19 42.76
N GLU A 30 13.10 -31.08 42.34
CA GLU A 30 13.18 -29.73 42.94
C GLU A 30 14.61 -29.24 43.25
N ASN A 31 15.63 -29.81 42.59
CA ASN A 31 17.02 -29.54 42.92
C ASN A 31 17.61 -28.42 42.04
N ILE A 32 17.48 -27.19 42.53
CA ILE A 32 17.85 -25.95 41.82
C ILE A 32 19.33 -25.94 41.37
N GLU A 33 20.24 -26.45 42.20
CA GLU A 33 21.69 -26.40 41.90
C GLU A 33 22.08 -27.37 40.78
N LEU A 34 21.51 -28.57 40.80
CA LEU A 34 21.72 -29.54 39.73
C LEU A 34 21.15 -29.02 38.42
N THR A 35 19.94 -28.44 38.43
CA THR A 35 19.34 -27.84 37.22
C THR A 35 20.24 -26.76 36.62
N ARG A 36 20.87 -25.90 37.43
CA ARG A 36 21.88 -24.93 36.94
C ARG A 36 23.09 -25.62 36.31
N GLY A 37 23.58 -26.68 36.94
CA GLY A 37 24.68 -27.50 36.42
C GLY A 37 24.33 -28.12 35.07
N VAL A 38 23.11 -28.65 34.93
CA VAL A 38 22.58 -29.25 33.70
C VAL A 38 22.55 -28.22 32.57
N TYR A 39 22.01 -27.02 32.83
CA TYR A 39 22.00 -25.96 31.82
C TYR A 39 23.42 -25.51 31.43
N LYS A 40 24.32 -25.29 32.39
CA LYS A 40 25.73 -24.92 32.12
C LYS A 40 26.46 -25.99 31.31
N ASN A 41 26.28 -27.26 31.67
CA ASN A 41 26.87 -28.38 30.94
C ASN A 41 26.31 -28.48 29.53
N CYS A 42 25.00 -28.30 29.36
CA CYS A 42 24.38 -28.30 28.04
C CYS A 42 24.92 -27.15 27.17
N LEU A 43 25.08 -25.94 27.74
CA LEU A 43 25.66 -24.80 27.02
C LEU A 43 27.10 -25.05 26.60
N ASN A 44 27.95 -25.58 27.49
CA ASN A 44 29.35 -25.91 27.18
C ASN A 44 29.47 -26.98 26.09
N LEU A 45 28.52 -27.92 26.03
CA LEU A 45 28.54 -28.99 25.05
C LEU A 45 28.07 -28.55 23.66
N ILE A 46 27.24 -27.50 23.57
CA ILE A 46 26.70 -27.01 22.30
C ILE A 46 27.78 -26.24 21.54
N PRO A 47 28.16 -26.67 20.31
CA PRO A 47 29.04 -25.89 19.46
C PRO A 47 28.32 -24.65 18.93
N HIS A 48 28.41 -23.52 19.63
CA HIS A 48 27.75 -22.26 19.30
C HIS A 48 28.12 -21.68 17.92
N LYS A 49 29.25 -22.09 17.33
CA LYS A 49 29.67 -21.67 15.98
C LYS A 49 28.98 -22.43 14.84
N LYS A 50 28.47 -23.64 15.11
CA LYS A 50 27.91 -24.56 14.09
C LYS A 50 26.40 -24.72 14.21
N PHE A 51 25.91 -24.78 15.44
CA PHE A 51 24.49 -24.92 15.75
C PHE A 51 24.07 -23.98 16.87
N THR A 52 23.32 -22.95 16.51
CA THR A 52 22.80 -21.96 17.47
C THR A 52 21.36 -22.29 17.83
N PHE A 53 21.14 -22.81 19.04
CA PHE A 53 19.80 -23.07 19.56
C PHE A 53 19.37 -21.98 20.53
N ALA A 54 18.76 -20.91 20.00
CA ALA A 54 18.29 -19.76 20.79
C ALA A 54 17.38 -20.16 21.97
N LYS A 55 16.59 -21.21 21.81
CA LYS A 55 15.56 -21.61 22.75
C LYS A 55 16.12 -22.17 24.08
N ILE A 56 17.34 -22.73 24.10
CA ILE A 56 17.94 -23.19 25.37
C ILE A 56 18.36 -22.02 26.27
N TRP A 57 18.91 -20.96 25.68
CA TRP A 57 19.27 -19.75 26.40
C TRP A 57 18.04 -19.07 27.01
N LEU A 58 16.93 -19.04 26.25
CA LEU A 58 15.65 -18.52 26.76
C LEU A 58 15.10 -19.40 27.90
N TYR A 59 15.20 -20.72 27.80
CA TYR A 59 14.79 -21.61 28.89
C TYR A 59 15.66 -21.45 30.14
N TYR A 60 16.98 -21.31 29.96
CA TYR A 60 17.86 -21.08 31.09
C TYR A 60 17.58 -19.72 31.76
N ALA A 61 17.32 -18.67 30.96
CA ALA A 61 16.88 -17.38 31.47
C ALA A 61 15.54 -17.50 32.21
N GLN A 62 14.54 -18.18 31.66
CA GLN A 62 13.24 -18.41 32.31
C GLN A 62 13.36 -19.16 33.64
N PHE A 63 14.27 -20.14 33.71
CA PHE A 63 14.58 -20.84 34.95
C PHE A 63 15.16 -19.88 36.01
N GLU A 64 16.18 -19.09 35.66
CA GLU A 64 16.79 -18.15 36.62
C GLU A 64 15.82 -17.00 37.01
N ILE A 65 14.86 -16.62 36.15
CA ILE A 65 13.76 -15.71 36.52
C ILE A 65 12.89 -16.34 37.60
N ARG A 66 12.54 -17.63 37.49
CA ARG A 66 11.77 -18.33 38.53
C ARG A 66 12.52 -18.38 39.86
N GLN A 67 13.84 -18.50 39.80
CA GLN A 67 14.74 -18.41 40.96
C GLN A 67 14.98 -16.98 41.46
N LYS A 68 14.41 -15.96 40.79
CA LYS A 68 14.53 -14.52 41.11
C LYS A 68 15.96 -13.96 41.01
N GLU A 69 16.85 -14.65 40.31
CA GLU A 69 18.27 -14.26 40.15
C GLU A 69 18.48 -13.38 38.90
N LEU A 70 18.04 -12.13 38.97
CA LEU A 70 18.06 -11.20 37.82
C LEU A 70 19.48 -10.91 37.29
N ALA A 71 20.48 -10.82 38.18
CA ALA A 71 21.86 -10.56 37.79
C ALA A 71 22.45 -11.71 36.96
N SER A 72 22.10 -12.94 37.31
CA SER A 72 22.49 -14.14 36.56
C SER A 72 21.82 -14.17 35.21
N VAL A 73 20.51 -13.86 35.13
CA VAL A 73 19.76 -13.77 33.87
C VAL A 73 20.42 -12.80 32.89
N ARG A 74 20.76 -11.58 33.33
CA ARG A 74 21.42 -10.57 32.48
C ARG A 74 22.78 -11.03 31.97
N LYS A 75 23.58 -11.68 32.83
CA LYS A 75 24.87 -12.27 32.42
C LYS A 75 24.68 -13.36 31.38
N ILE A 76 23.71 -14.25 31.58
CA ILE A 76 23.42 -15.37 30.68
C ILE A 76 22.92 -14.86 29.33
N LEU A 77 21.98 -13.92 29.30
CA LEU A 77 21.46 -13.36 28.06
C LEU A 77 22.51 -12.51 27.34
N GLY A 78 23.35 -11.77 28.08
CA GLY A 78 24.50 -11.04 27.54
C GLY A 78 25.55 -11.95 26.91
N THR A 79 25.93 -13.05 27.56
CA THR A 79 26.84 -14.05 26.96
C THR A 79 26.19 -14.75 25.76
N ALA A 80 24.89 -15.01 25.82
CA ALA A 80 24.14 -15.62 24.74
C ALA A 80 24.16 -14.74 23.47
N ILE A 81 24.00 -13.42 23.60
CA ILE A 81 24.07 -12.49 22.47
C ILE A 81 25.47 -12.46 21.87
N GLY A 82 26.52 -12.40 22.70
CA GLY A 82 27.90 -12.40 22.22
C GLY A 82 28.30 -13.69 21.50
N MET A 83 27.77 -14.83 21.94
CA MET A 83 28.03 -16.13 21.32
C MET A 83 27.12 -16.43 20.12
N CYS A 84 25.88 -15.92 20.14
CA CYS A 84 24.81 -16.25 19.21
C CYS A 84 23.92 -15.02 18.94
N PRO A 85 24.30 -14.10 18.04
CA PRO A 85 23.45 -12.98 17.67
C PRO A 85 22.28 -13.51 16.83
N LYS A 86 21.13 -13.71 17.48
CA LYS A 86 19.87 -14.11 16.84
C LYS A 86 18.75 -13.21 17.30
N ASP A 87 17.90 -12.80 16.36
CA ASP A 87 16.77 -11.90 16.59
C ASP A 87 15.85 -12.39 17.72
N LYS A 88 15.63 -13.71 17.82
CA LYS A 88 14.80 -14.30 18.88
C LYS A 88 15.40 -14.11 20.28
N LEU A 89 16.72 -14.10 20.41
CA LEU A 89 17.40 -13.85 21.68
C LEU A 89 17.27 -12.39 22.08
N PHE A 90 17.51 -11.48 21.14
CA PHE A 90 17.32 -10.05 21.37
C PHE A 90 15.88 -9.76 21.79
N ARG A 91 14.88 -10.27 21.05
CA ARG A 91 13.45 -10.11 21.41
C ARG A 91 13.16 -10.63 22.81
N GLY A 92 13.57 -11.86 23.14
CA GLY A 92 13.32 -12.42 24.47
C GLY A 92 14.04 -11.66 25.60
N TYR A 93 15.21 -11.06 25.33
CA TYR A 93 15.91 -10.24 26.32
C TYR A 93 15.29 -8.85 26.47
N ILE A 94 14.84 -8.23 25.37
CA ILE A 94 14.09 -6.97 25.39
C ILE A 94 12.78 -7.15 26.15
N ASP A 95 12.01 -8.21 25.86
CA ASP A 95 10.75 -8.50 26.53
C ASP A 95 10.94 -8.64 28.05
N LEU A 96 12.06 -9.25 28.47
CA LEU A 96 12.46 -9.35 29.88
C LEU A 96 12.75 -7.98 30.51
N GLU A 97 13.60 -7.16 29.88
CA GLU A 97 13.97 -5.86 30.44
C GLU A 97 12.77 -4.89 30.44
N ILE A 98 11.83 -5.01 29.49
CA ILE A 98 10.55 -4.30 29.51
C ILE A 98 9.72 -4.72 30.74
N GLN A 99 9.64 -6.03 31.05
CA GLN A 99 8.95 -6.51 32.25
C GLN A 99 9.59 -5.99 33.55
N LEU A 100 10.92 -5.82 33.55
CA LEU A 100 11.67 -5.24 34.67
C LEU A 100 11.61 -3.71 34.72
N ARG A 101 11.01 -3.06 33.71
CA ARG A 101 10.90 -1.58 33.56
C ARG A 101 12.26 -0.87 33.45
N GLU A 102 13.27 -1.56 32.94
CA GLU A 102 14.64 -1.07 32.82
C GLU A 102 14.90 -0.56 31.40
N PHE A 103 14.26 0.56 31.06
CA PHE A 103 14.21 1.07 29.69
C PHE A 103 15.56 1.51 29.13
N ASP A 104 16.48 2.00 29.98
CA ASP A 104 17.83 2.39 29.52
C ASP A 104 18.64 1.17 29.05
N ASN A 105 18.45 0.02 29.68
CA ASN A 105 19.04 -1.23 29.22
C ASN A 105 18.38 -1.72 27.93
N CYS A 106 17.06 -1.55 27.78
CA CYS A 106 16.35 -1.82 26.53
C CYS A 106 16.93 -0.99 25.37
N ARG A 107 17.16 0.31 25.57
CA ARG A 107 17.75 1.21 24.57
C ARG A 107 19.11 0.71 24.10
N ARG A 108 20.00 0.45 25.06
CA ARG A 108 21.36 -0.06 24.79
C ARG A 108 21.35 -1.42 24.09
N LEU A 109 20.32 -2.23 24.35
CA LEU A 109 20.13 -3.53 23.72
C LEU A 109 19.62 -3.40 22.28
N TYR A 110 18.69 -2.47 22.02
CA TYR A 110 18.25 -2.12 20.67
C TYR A 110 19.38 -1.53 19.82
N GLU A 111 20.19 -0.62 20.36
CA GLU A 111 21.38 -0.08 19.68
C GLU A 111 22.31 -1.21 19.22
N LYS A 112 22.65 -2.13 20.14
CA LYS A 112 23.44 -3.33 19.79
C LYS A 112 22.74 -4.21 18.76
N PHE A 113 21.43 -4.37 18.87
CA PHE A 113 20.69 -5.20 17.92
C PHE A 113 20.75 -4.60 16.51
N LEU A 114 20.68 -3.27 16.40
CA LEU A 114 20.82 -2.53 15.15
C LEU A 114 22.24 -2.55 14.61
N GLU A 115 23.28 -2.58 15.45
CA GLU A 115 24.67 -2.81 15.01
C GLU A 115 24.84 -4.19 14.33
N PHE A 116 24.18 -5.22 14.85
CA PHE A 116 24.28 -6.58 14.31
C PHE A 116 23.40 -6.83 13.07
N GLY A 117 22.29 -6.11 12.94
CA GLY A 117 21.30 -6.33 11.88
C GLY A 117 20.55 -5.06 11.52
N PRO A 118 21.21 -4.08 10.88
CA PRO A 118 20.56 -2.83 10.47
C PRO A 118 19.47 -3.06 9.42
N ASP A 119 19.52 -4.21 8.73
CA ASP A 119 18.61 -4.55 7.64
C ASP A 119 17.19 -4.92 8.12
N ASN A 120 17.01 -5.24 9.41
CA ASN A 120 15.73 -5.74 9.94
C ASN A 120 14.75 -4.60 10.29
N CYS A 121 13.81 -4.31 9.38
CA CYS A 121 12.76 -3.32 9.60
C CYS A 121 11.91 -3.56 10.86
N THR A 122 11.68 -4.81 11.24
CA THR A 122 10.84 -5.13 12.43
C THR A 122 11.51 -4.68 13.73
N THR A 123 12.84 -4.63 13.76
CA THR A 123 13.59 -4.14 14.92
C THR A 123 13.45 -2.63 15.07
N TRP A 124 13.57 -1.89 13.96
CA TRP A 124 13.37 -0.45 13.93
C TRP A 124 11.98 -0.05 14.42
N ILE A 125 10.94 -0.72 13.90
CA ILE A 125 9.56 -0.46 14.29
C ILE A 125 9.36 -0.70 15.79
N LYS A 126 9.80 -1.85 16.31
CA LYS A 126 9.68 -2.17 17.74
C LYS A 126 10.47 -1.21 18.64
N PHE A 127 11.60 -0.69 18.17
CA PHE A 127 12.39 0.28 18.93
C PHE A 127 11.66 1.62 19.03
N ALA A 128 11.08 2.09 17.93
CA ALA A 128 10.29 3.31 17.91
C ALA A 128 8.96 3.16 18.67
N GLU A 129 8.28 2.01 18.57
CA GLU A 129 7.10 1.68 19.39
C GLU A 129 7.41 1.75 20.89
N LEU A 130 8.59 1.25 21.31
CA LEU A 130 9.01 1.35 22.70
C LEU A 130 9.15 2.82 23.13
N GLU A 131 9.89 3.64 22.39
CA GLU A 131 10.06 5.06 22.74
C GLU A 131 8.74 5.84 22.70
N SER A 132 7.82 5.49 21.80
CA SER A 132 6.45 6.03 21.77
C SER A 132 5.69 5.72 23.05
N ILE A 133 5.76 4.47 23.55
CA ILE A 133 5.14 4.07 24.83
C ILE A 133 5.75 4.82 26.02
N LEU A 134 7.04 5.18 25.96
CA LEU A 134 7.68 6.01 26.98
C LEU A 134 7.28 7.49 26.90
N GLY A 135 6.68 7.93 25.79
CA GLY A 135 6.30 9.32 25.55
C GLY A 135 7.40 10.18 24.91
N ASP A 136 8.53 9.59 24.54
CA ASP A 136 9.65 10.28 23.89
C ASP A 136 9.42 10.34 22.36
N THR A 137 8.47 11.15 21.92
CA THR A 137 8.04 11.26 20.51
C THR A 137 9.17 11.74 19.58
N ASP A 138 9.93 12.74 20.00
CA ASP A 138 11.05 13.28 19.23
C ASP A 138 12.13 12.22 18.96
N ARG A 139 12.36 11.34 19.94
CA ARG A 139 13.32 10.24 19.80
C ARG A 139 12.79 9.16 18.87
N ALA A 140 11.52 8.80 19.01
CA ALA A 140 10.87 7.86 18.10
C ALA A 140 10.95 8.35 16.64
N ARG A 141 10.72 9.64 16.39
CA ARG A 141 10.89 10.27 15.07
C ARG A 141 12.31 10.15 14.55
N ALA A 142 13.30 10.52 15.35
CA ALA A 142 14.71 10.41 14.97
C ALA A 142 15.09 8.96 14.60
N ILE A 143 14.54 7.97 15.31
CA ILE A 143 14.74 6.54 14.98
C ILE A 143 14.12 6.18 13.64
N TYR A 144 12.88 6.61 13.36
CA TYR A 144 12.23 6.38 12.06
C TYR A 144 12.95 7.07 10.90
N GLU A 145 13.42 8.30 11.10
CA GLU A 145 14.19 9.03 10.08
C GLU A 145 15.52 8.33 9.78
N LEU A 146 16.25 7.91 10.82
CA LEU A 146 17.49 7.17 10.67
C LEU A 146 17.26 5.83 9.98
N ALA A 147 16.14 5.17 10.26
CA ALA A 147 15.75 3.95 9.58
C ALA A 147 15.51 4.20 8.07
N ILE A 148 14.83 5.29 7.68
CA ILE A 148 14.56 5.66 6.28
C ILE A 148 15.83 6.01 5.49
N GLU A 149 16.85 6.53 6.17
CA GLU A 149 18.15 6.82 5.57
C GLU A 149 18.94 5.54 5.24
N GLN A 150 18.63 4.41 5.88
CA GLN A 150 19.34 3.16 5.61
C GLN A 150 19.02 2.63 4.20
N PRO A 151 20.04 2.38 3.35
CA PRO A 151 19.86 1.94 1.97
C PRO A 151 19.55 0.44 1.82
N ARG A 152 19.68 -0.37 2.88
CA ARG A 152 19.48 -1.83 2.88
C ARG A 152 18.34 -2.26 3.79
N LEU A 153 17.13 -1.78 3.53
CA LEU A 153 15.94 -2.24 4.24
C LEU A 153 15.31 -3.43 3.52
N ASP A 154 14.99 -4.50 4.26
CA ASP A 154 14.38 -5.73 3.72
C ASP A 154 12.95 -5.47 3.21
N MET A 155 12.14 -4.78 4.02
CA MET A 155 10.76 -4.39 3.69
C MET A 155 10.50 -2.92 4.03
N PRO A 156 10.85 -1.97 3.14
CA PRO A 156 10.68 -0.55 3.39
C PRO A 156 9.21 -0.16 3.59
N GLU A 157 8.28 -0.77 2.86
CA GLU A 157 6.85 -0.42 2.88
C GLU A 157 6.24 -0.52 4.29
N LEU A 158 6.60 -1.56 5.04
CA LEU A 158 6.11 -1.77 6.40
C LEU A 158 6.60 -0.67 7.36
N LEU A 159 7.85 -0.24 7.19
CA LEU A 159 8.44 0.85 7.99
C LEU A 159 7.75 2.17 7.69
N TRP A 160 7.51 2.49 6.42
CA TRP A 160 6.78 3.70 6.03
C TRP A 160 5.36 3.72 6.58
N LYS A 161 4.64 2.60 6.47
CA LYS A 161 3.30 2.48 7.05
C LYS A 161 3.33 2.72 8.56
N ALA A 162 4.22 2.04 9.29
CA ALA A 162 4.33 2.19 10.73
C ALA A 162 4.68 3.63 11.14
N PHE A 163 5.52 4.32 10.37
CA PHE A 163 5.86 5.71 10.67
C PHE A 163 4.69 6.67 10.39
N ILE A 164 3.91 6.43 9.33
CA ILE A 164 2.68 7.18 9.06
C ILE A 164 1.66 6.96 10.17
N ASP A 165 1.43 5.69 10.55
CA ASP A 165 0.49 5.32 11.63
C ASP A 165 0.91 6.01 12.95
N PHE A 166 2.21 6.04 13.25
CA PHE A 166 2.76 6.77 14.40
C PHE A 166 2.46 8.28 14.37
N GLU A 167 2.69 8.98 13.26
CA GLU A 167 2.39 10.42 13.18
C GLU A 167 0.88 10.71 13.25
N ILE A 168 0.04 9.80 12.76
CA ILE A 168 -1.42 9.87 12.91
C ILE A 168 -1.80 9.76 14.40
N GLU A 169 -1.21 8.81 15.13
CA GLU A 169 -1.43 8.65 16.58
C GLU A 169 -1.02 9.88 17.38
N GLN A 170 0.08 10.55 16.98
CA GLN A 170 0.57 11.79 17.61
C GLN A 170 -0.18 13.06 17.15
N GLN A 171 -1.15 12.94 16.24
CA GLN A 171 -1.93 14.06 15.68
C GLN A 171 -1.10 15.14 14.93
N GLU A 172 0.11 14.81 14.48
CA GLU A 172 0.94 15.72 13.69
C GLU A 172 0.73 15.52 12.18
N TYR A 173 -0.46 15.95 11.72
CA TYR A 173 -0.90 15.74 10.34
C TYR A 173 0.03 16.38 9.28
N ASP A 174 0.65 17.51 9.59
CA ASP A 174 1.58 18.19 8.67
C ASP A 174 2.85 17.38 8.41
N HIS A 175 3.34 16.65 9.42
CA HIS A 175 4.49 15.77 9.26
C HIS A 175 4.12 14.51 8.49
N ALA A 176 2.96 13.92 8.76
CA ALA A 176 2.43 12.83 7.96
C ALA A 176 2.32 13.21 6.46
N ARG A 177 1.84 14.42 6.12
CA ARG A 177 1.79 14.93 4.74
C ARG A 177 3.17 15.02 4.09
N LYS A 178 4.15 15.59 4.79
CA LYS A 178 5.54 15.64 4.31
C LYS A 178 6.09 14.24 4.07
N LEU A 179 5.76 13.30 4.96
CA LEU A 179 6.19 11.91 4.87
C LEU A 179 5.59 11.22 3.64
N TYR A 180 4.28 11.36 3.42
CA TYR A 180 3.62 10.89 2.20
C TYR A 180 4.25 11.49 0.94
N SER A 181 4.57 12.79 0.92
CA SER A 181 5.24 13.42 -0.22
C SER A 181 6.63 12.84 -0.48
N LYS A 182 7.37 12.47 0.57
CA LYS A 182 8.69 11.82 0.48
C LYS A 182 8.55 10.38 0.00
N LEU A 183 7.53 9.67 0.46
CA LEU A 183 7.20 8.32 0.01
C LEU A 183 6.82 8.29 -1.47
N LEU A 184 5.93 9.18 -1.92
CA LEU A 184 5.48 9.29 -3.31
C LEU A 184 6.61 9.64 -4.29
N LYS A 185 7.64 10.36 -3.83
CA LYS A 185 8.87 10.61 -4.61
C LYS A 185 9.71 9.34 -4.79
N LYS A 186 9.72 8.44 -3.81
CA LYS A 186 10.46 7.17 -3.87
C LYS A 186 9.68 6.08 -4.59
N THR A 187 8.37 5.99 -4.36
CA THR A 187 7.50 4.94 -4.90
C THR A 187 6.21 5.54 -5.45
N GLN A 188 5.84 5.17 -6.68
CA GLN A 188 4.63 5.65 -7.35
C GLN A 188 3.52 4.59 -7.35
N HIS A 189 3.30 3.94 -6.20
CA HIS A 189 2.26 2.91 -6.10
C HIS A 189 0.89 3.51 -5.75
N VAL A 190 -0.16 3.02 -6.40
CA VAL A 190 -1.56 3.42 -6.14
C VAL A 190 -1.94 3.29 -4.68
N LYS A 191 -1.48 2.23 -4.01
CA LYS A 191 -1.80 2.00 -2.60
C LYS A 191 -1.39 3.16 -1.70
N VAL A 192 -0.28 3.83 -2.01
CA VAL A 192 0.19 5.01 -1.26
C VAL A 192 -0.72 6.22 -1.49
N TRP A 193 -1.14 6.43 -2.74
CA TRP A 193 -2.12 7.47 -3.08
C TRP A 193 -3.47 7.24 -2.41
N LEU A 194 -3.94 6.00 -2.38
CA LEU A 194 -5.17 5.62 -1.67
C LEU A 194 -5.05 5.86 -0.18
N SER A 195 -3.94 5.45 0.45
CA SER A 195 -3.73 5.69 1.88
C SER A 195 -3.64 7.19 2.20
N LEU A 196 -3.04 8.00 1.34
CA LEU A 196 -2.99 9.46 1.51
C LEU A 196 -4.39 10.08 1.40
N ALA A 197 -5.19 9.65 0.42
CA ALA A 197 -6.54 10.16 0.24
C ALA A 197 -7.47 9.74 1.40
N GLN A 198 -7.35 8.50 1.89
CA GLN A 198 -8.04 8.03 3.08
C GLN A 198 -7.60 8.80 4.33
N PHE A 199 -6.29 9.08 4.46
CA PHE A 199 -5.75 9.88 5.55
C PHE A 199 -6.35 11.30 5.58
N GLU A 200 -6.33 12.02 4.45
CA GLU A 200 -6.94 13.36 4.39
C GLU A 200 -8.45 13.30 4.67
N ALA A 201 -9.14 12.26 4.22
CA ALA A 201 -10.57 12.05 4.48
C ALA A 201 -10.93 11.79 5.95
N VAL A 202 -10.02 11.23 6.74
CA VAL A 202 -10.23 10.97 8.18
C VAL A 202 -9.99 12.23 9.02
N ILE A 203 -9.18 13.17 8.54
CA ILE A 203 -8.91 14.42 9.26
C ILE A 203 -10.16 15.31 9.23
N ASP A 204 -10.73 15.61 10.40
CA ASP A 204 -11.91 16.48 10.54
C ASP A 204 -11.56 17.98 10.44
N GLU A 205 -10.89 18.37 9.35
CA GLU A 205 -10.67 19.77 8.99
C GLU A 205 -11.67 20.20 7.90
N SER A 206 -12.10 21.47 7.92
CA SER A 206 -13.11 22.02 7.00
C SER A 206 -12.78 21.79 5.52
N ASP A 207 -11.48 21.79 5.19
CA ASP A 207 -10.95 21.64 3.84
C ASP A 207 -10.46 20.20 3.54
N SER A 208 -10.77 19.24 4.40
CA SER A 208 -10.38 17.82 4.24
C SER A 208 -10.88 17.22 2.92
N ILE A 209 -12.15 17.45 2.58
CA ILE A 209 -12.78 16.84 1.40
C ILE A 209 -12.14 17.37 0.11
N ASP A 210 -11.88 18.67 0.05
CA ASP A 210 -11.28 19.29 -1.13
C ASP A 210 -9.81 18.90 -1.30
N ARG A 211 -9.06 18.77 -0.20
CA ARG A 211 -7.69 18.23 -0.26
C ARG A 211 -7.66 16.76 -0.68
N ALA A 212 -8.58 15.94 -0.19
CA ALA A 212 -8.68 14.54 -0.62
C ALA A 212 -8.96 14.45 -2.14
N ARG A 213 -9.82 15.33 -2.67
CA ARG A 213 -10.07 15.45 -4.12
C ARG A 213 -8.82 15.87 -4.88
N ASP A 214 -8.09 16.87 -4.40
CA ASP A 214 -6.83 17.31 -5.01
C ASP A 214 -5.81 16.16 -5.06
N VAL A 215 -5.73 15.34 -4.01
CA VAL A 215 -4.87 14.15 -3.98
C VAL A 215 -5.31 13.13 -5.03
N PHE A 216 -6.60 12.83 -5.16
CA PHE A 216 -7.10 11.93 -6.20
C PHE A 216 -6.82 12.45 -7.62
N GLU A 217 -6.98 13.74 -7.86
CA GLU A 217 -6.66 14.37 -9.14
C GLU A 217 -5.15 14.31 -9.47
N GLN A 218 -4.30 14.59 -8.48
CA GLN A 218 -2.85 14.47 -8.61
C GLN A 218 -2.45 13.02 -8.90
N ALA A 219 -2.99 12.07 -8.14
CA ALA A 219 -2.78 10.65 -8.34
C ALA A 219 -3.20 10.23 -9.76
N TYR A 220 -4.36 10.67 -10.23
CA TYR A 220 -4.85 10.38 -11.58
C TYR A 220 -3.90 10.92 -12.67
N LYS A 221 -3.39 12.14 -12.51
CA LYS A 221 -2.41 12.73 -13.44
C LYS A 221 -1.10 11.96 -13.47
N THR A 222 -0.59 11.54 -12.30
CA THR A 222 0.67 10.76 -12.22
C THR A 222 0.54 9.36 -12.82
N LEU A 223 -0.56 8.64 -12.53
CA LEU A 223 -0.86 7.34 -13.14
C LEU A 223 -1.17 7.47 -14.64
N ARG A 224 -1.66 8.64 -15.08
CA ARG A 224 -1.76 8.96 -16.51
C ARG A 224 -0.40 8.94 -17.18
N THR A 225 0.58 9.61 -16.59
CA THR A 225 1.96 9.63 -17.11
C THR A 225 2.66 8.28 -17.02
N ALA A 226 2.37 7.47 -16.00
CA ALA A 226 2.94 6.13 -15.84
C ALA A 226 2.36 5.08 -16.82
N ASN A 227 1.19 5.35 -17.40
CA ASN A 227 0.46 4.46 -18.31
C ASN A 227 0.01 3.11 -17.71
N ASP A 228 -0.04 3.00 -16.38
CA ASP A 228 -0.53 1.82 -15.67
C ASP A 228 -2.06 1.83 -15.56
N LYS A 229 -2.71 1.06 -16.44
CA LYS A 229 -4.17 1.09 -16.63
C LYS A 229 -4.94 0.42 -15.49
N GLU A 230 -4.43 -0.70 -14.96
CA GLU A 230 -5.07 -1.45 -13.87
C GLU A 230 -4.99 -0.67 -12.55
N GLU A 231 -3.83 -0.10 -12.28
CA GLU A 231 -3.57 0.79 -11.15
C GLU A 231 -4.46 2.04 -11.20
N ARG A 232 -4.62 2.64 -12.38
CA ARG A 232 -5.54 3.76 -12.58
C ARG A 232 -7.00 3.36 -12.37
N LEU A 233 -7.41 2.15 -12.74
CA LEU A 233 -8.77 1.68 -12.49
C LEU A 233 -9.05 1.63 -11.01
N MET A 234 -8.16 0.99 -10.24
CA MET A 234 -8.31 0.88 -8.79
C MET A 234 -8.41 2.25 -8.14
N LEU A 235 -7.61 3.22 -8.57
CA LEU A 235 -7.70 4.59 -8.07
C LEU A 235 -9.09 5.20 -8.34
N VAL A 236 -9.61 5.09 -9.58
CA VAL A 236 -10.90 5.68 -9.95
C VAL A 236 -12.08 4.99 -9.26
N GLU A 237 -12.03 3.67 -9.08
CA GLU A 237 -13.04 2.93 -8.32
C GLU A 237 -13.10 3.41 -6.86
N ASN A 238 -11.95 3.52 -6.20
CA ASN A 238 -11.89 4.04 -4.84
C ASN A 238 -12.29 5.53 -4.74
N TRP A 239 -11.94 6.36 -5.73
CA TRP A 239 -12.36 7.75 -5.78
C TRP A 239 -13.89 7.86 -5.93
N LEU A 240 -14.49 6.99 -6.73
CA LEU A 240 -15.94 6.93 -6.88
C LEU A 240 -16.62 6.56 -5.56
N ASP A 241 -16.11 5.54 -4.87
CA ASP A 241 -16.66 5.11 -3.58
C ASP A 241 -16.52 6.21 -2.52
N PHE A 242 -15.40 6.93 -2.49
CA PHE A 242 -15.22 8.11 -1.66
C PHE A 242 -16.24 9.22 -1.96
N GLU A 243 -16.49 9.56 -3.23
CA GLU A 243 -17.48 10.57 -3.60
C GLU A 243 -18.93 10.12 -3.37
N LYS A 244 -19.23 8.82 -3.41
CA LYS A 244 -20.55 8.31 -3.01
C LYS A 244 -20.80 8.51 -1.51
N GLU A 245 -19.77 8.32 -0.68
CA GLU A 245 -19.90 8.44 0.77
C GLU A 245 -19.92 9.90 1.25
N ARG A 246 -19.08 10.77 0.68
CA ARG A 246 -18.86 12.14 1.19
C ARG A 246 -19.16 13.26 0.18
N GLY A 247 -19.46 12.91 -1.07
CA GLY A 247 -19.55 13.84 -2.17
C GLY A 247 -20.95 14.34 -2.50
N THR A 248 -21.02 15.13 -3.58
CA THR A 248 -22.25 15.64 -4.16
C THR A 248 -22.60 14.84 -5.42
N LYS A 249 -23.87 14.83 -5.84
CA LYS A 249 -24.28 14.11 -7.06
C LYS A 249 -23.51 14.57 -8.31
N GLU A 250 -23.07 15.83 -8.35
CA GLU A 250 -22.28 16.39 -9.44
C GLU A 250 -20.82 15.91 -9.43
N SER A 251 -20.20 15.77 -8.26
CA SER A 251 -18.84 15.23 -8.16
C SER A 251 -18.81 13.73 -8.50
N VAL A 252 -19.81 12.96 -8.07
CA VAL A 252 -19.98 11.55 -8.47
C VAL A 252 -20.09 11.42 -9.99
N ALA A 253 -20.95 12.21 -10.63
CA ALA A 253 -21.11 12.17 -12.09
C ALA A 253 -19.83 12.56 -12.87
N ARG A 254 -18.94 13.37 -12.29
CA ARG A 254 -17.62 13.67 -12.87
C ARG A 254 -16.69 12.47 -12.80
N VAL A 255 -16.62 11.79 -11.65
CA VAL A 255 -15.77 10.60 -11.47
C VAL A 255 -16.28 9.41 -12.27
N GLU A 256 -17.60 9.23 -12.40
CA GLU A 256 -18.20 8.20 -13.26
C GLU A 256 -17.81 8.35 -14.73
N LYS A 257 -17.67 9.58 -15.22
CA LYS A 257 -17.18 9.83 -16.60
C LYS A 257 -15.71 9.45 -16.77
N CYS A 258 -14.94 9.40 -15.69
CA CYS A 258 -13.54 9.00 -15.70
C CYS A 258 -13.36 7.48 -15.65
N LEU A 259 -14.43 6.71 -15.40
CA LEU A 259 -14.37 5.25 -15.41
C LEU A 259 -14.01 4.72 -16.80
N PRO A 260 -13.09 3.75 -16.87
CA PRO A 260 -12.72 3.16 -18.14
C PRO A 260 -13.81 2.24 -18.67
N LYS A 261 -13.96 2.25 -20.00
CA LYS A 261 -14.81 1.31 -20.72
C LYS A 261 -14.00 0.05 -21.03
N ARG A 262 -14.56 -1.12 -20.73
CA ARG A 262 -13.98 -2.41 -21.12
C ARG A 262 -14.35 -2.68 -22.57
N ILE A 263 -13.38 -2.59 -23.49
CA ILE A 263 -13.59 -2.84 -24.92
C ILE A 263 -12.91 -4.16 -25.28
N LYS A 264 -13.63 -5.05 -25.98
CA LYS A 264 -13.06 -6.29 -26.53
C LYS A 264 -12.29 -5.96 -27.82
N GLN A 265 -11.00 -6.23 -27.86
CA GLN A 265 -10.19 -6.13 -29.07
C GLN A 265 -9.68 -7.50 -29.50
N ARG A 266 -9.48 -7.66 -30.81
CA ARG A 266 -8.99 -8.89 -31.42
C ARG A 266 -7.55 -8.65 -31.88
N ARG A 267 -6.59 -9.41 -31.35
CA ARG A 267 -5.19 -9.42 -31.82
C ARG A 267 -4.91 -10.71 -32.58
N LYS A 268 -4.20 -10.62 -33.70
CA LYS A 268 -3.70 -11.80 -34.40
C LYS A 268 -2.52 -12.39 -33.65
N ILE A 269 -2.55 -13.70 -33.41
CA ILE A 269 -1.42 -14.44 -32.83
C ILE A 269 -0.38 -14.68 -33.93
N LEU A 270 0.89 -14.38 -33.65
CA LEU A 270 2.02 -14.78 -34.50
C LEU A 270 2.50 -16.15 -34.01
N SER A 271 2.58 -17.15 -34.89
CA SER A 271 3.25 -18.43 -34.57
C SER A 271 4.77 -18.24 -34.48
N GLU A 272 5.49 -19.19 -33.85
CA GLU A 272 6.95 -19.16 -33.62
C GLU A 272 7.81 -18.94 -34.89
N ASP A 273 7.27 -19.20 -36.09
CA ASP A 273 7.93 -18.99 -37.39
C ASP A 273 7.60 -17.65 -38.08
N GLY A 274 6.95 -16.70 -37.39
CA GLY A 274 6.64 -15.37 -37.93
C GLY A 274 5.63 -15.36 -39.08
N THR A 275 4.95 -16.47 -39.37
CA THR A 275 3.84 -16.55 -40.32
C THR A 275 2.50 -16.37 -39.60
N ASP A 276 1.62 -15.58 -40.21
CA ASP A 276 0.30 -15.21 -39.71
C ASP A 276 -0.58 -16.47 -39.52
N SER A 277 -0.79 -16.88 -38.27
CA SER A 277 -1.52 -18.12 -37.92
C SER A 277 -3.04 -18.01 -38.10
N GLY A 278 -3.56 -16.87 -38.59
CA GLY A 278 -4.99 -16.62 -38.81
C GLY A 278 -5.90 -16.66 -37.57
N LYS A 279 -5.37 -17.05 -36.40
CA LYS A 279 -6.07 -17.12 -35.12
C LYS A 279 -6.08 -15.75 -34.45
N TRP A 280 -7.29 -15.32 -34.09
CA TRP A 280 -7.53 -14.10 -33.33
C TRP A 280 -7.68 -14.46 -31.86
N GLU A 281 -6.88 -13.83 -30.99
CA GLU A 281 -7.09 -13.84 -29.55
C GLU A 281 -7.92 -12.61 -29.17
N GLU A 282 -9.06 -12.85 -28.52
CA GLU A 282 -9.87 -11.80 -27.92
C GLU A 282 -9.22 -11.41 -26.59
N TYR A 283 -8.76 -10.16 -26.48
CA TYR A 283 -8.25 -9.61 -25.22
C TYR A 283 -9.08 -8.40 -24.80
N MET A 284 -9.33 -8.29 -23.50
CA MET A 284 -10.05 -7.16 -22.93
C MET A 284 -9.06 -6.02 -22.70
N GLN A 285 -9.25 -4.91 -23.42
CA GLN A 285 -8.45 -3.71 -23.20
C GLN A 285 -9.27 -2.72 -22.37
N LEU A 286 -8.65 -2.24 -21.30
CA LEU A 286 -9.18 -1.14 -20.51
C LEU A 286 -8.87 0.18 -21.20
N VAL A 287 -9.91 0.97 -21.48
CA VAL A 287 -9.80 2.23 -22.21
C VAL A 287 -10.42 3.34 -21.38
N PHE A 288 -9.59 4.25 -20.88
CA PHE A 288 -10.05 5.47 -20.23
C PHE A 288 -10.56 6.45 -21.28
N PRO A 289 -11.71 7.11 -21.08
CA PRO A 289 -12.23 8.13 -21.99
C PRO A 289 -11.24 9.26 -22.32
N ASP A 290 -10.27 9.53 -21.43
CA ASP A 290 -9.27 10.59 -21.54
C ASP A 290 -7.95 10.17 -22.24
N ASP A 291 -7.73 8.89 -22.52
CA ASP A 291 -6.55 8.47 -23.27
C ASP A 291 -6.75 8.83 -24.75
N GLU A 292 -6.00 9.83 -25.23
CA GLU A 292 -6.07 10.38 -26.59
C GLU A 292 -5.94 9.34 -27.72
N ALA A 293 -5.50 8.12 -27.39
CA ALA A 293 -5.44 6.99 -28.30
C ALA A 293 -6.82 6.56 -28.86
N VAL A 294 -7.93 6.99 -28.25
CA VAL A 294 -9.28 6.62 -28.69
C VAL A 294 -9.82 7.49 -29.83
N GLN A 295 -9.18 8.61 -30.16
CA GLN A 295 -9.86 9.66 -30.93
C GLN A 295 -9.09 10.28 -32.10
N PRO A 296 -8.47 9.49 -33.02
CA PRO A 296 -8.07 10.04 -34.31
C PRO A 296 -9.29 10.57 -35.09
N HIS A 297 -10.48 9.99 -34.91
CA HIS A 297 -11.70 10.44 -35.58
C HIS A 297 -12.25 11.76 -35.02
N LEU A 298 -12.11 12.06 -33.72
CA LEU A 298 -12.47 13.37 -33.16
C LEU A 298 -11.49 14.47 -33.60
N LYS A 299 -10.19 14.16 -33.80
CA LYS A 299 -9.23 15.09 -34.43
C LYS A 299 -9.65 15.40 -35.87
N LEU A 300 -10.04 14.38 -36.65
CA LEU A 300 -10.56 14.58 -38.00
C LEU A 300 -11.87 15.40 -38.01
N LEU A 301 -12.81 15.11 -37.11
CA LEU A 301 -14.08 15.82 -36.99
C LEU A 301 -13.90 17.27 -36.53
N SER A 302 -12.97 17.52 -35.60
CA SER A 302 -12.64 18.87 -35.13
C SER A 302 -11.87 19.69 -36.18
N MET A 303 -10.98 19.05 -36.95
CA MET A 303 -10.34 19.64 -38.13
C MET A 303 -11.38 19.96 -39.22
N ALA A 304 -12.34 19.06 -39.47
CA ALA A 304 -13.43 19.29 -40.42
C ALA A 304 -14.37 20.44 -39.99
N LYS A 305 -14.70 20.55 -38.69
CA LYS A 305 -15.44 21.69 -38.14
C LYS A 305 -14.67 23.01 -38.29
N ARG A 306 -13.35 23.00 -38.06
CA ARG A 306 -12.48 24.18 -38.27
C ARG A 306 -12.42 24.60 -39.74
N TRP A 307 -12.36 23.64 -40.66
CA TRP A 307 -12.40 23.90 -42.10
C TRP A 307 -13.74 24.52 -42.53
N LYS A 308 -14.87 23.97 -42.04
CA LYS A 308 -16.20 24.53 -42.31
C LYS A 308 -16.35 25.95 -41.78
N LYS A 309 -15.89 26.22 -40.54
CA LYS A 309 -15.91 27.57 -39.97
C LYS A 309 -15.03 28.55 -40.77
N GLY A 310 -13.88 28.09 -41.28
CA GLY A 310 -13.05 28.87 -42.20
C GLY A 310 -13.71 29.14 -43.55
N GLN A 311 -14.56 28.25 -44.07
CA GLN A 311 -15.37 28.51 -45.26
C GLN A 311 -16.50 29.51 -44.99
N ASP A 312 -17.09 29.48 -43.80
CA ASP A 312 -18.12 30.44 -43.39
C ASP A 312 -17.52 31.85 -43.18
N ASP A 313 -16.29 31.95 -42.66
CA ASP A 313 -15.56 33.22 -42.52
C ASP A 313 -15.07 33.78 -43.87
N VAL A 314 -14.70 32.90 -44.82
CA VAL A 314 -14.35 33.30 -46.20
C VAL A 314 -15.59 33.76 -46.98
N SER A 315 -16.73 33.07 -46.85
CA SER A 315 -17.97 33.49 -47.53
C SER A 315 -18.56 34.79 -46.95
N THR A 316 -18.31 35.08 -45.68
CA THR A 316 -18.69 36.36 -45.05
C THR A 316 -17.78 37.52 -45.45
N SER A 317 -16.52 37.25 -45.82
CA SER A 317 -15.55 38.28 -46.27
C SER A 317 -15.58 38.58 -47.77
N THR A 318 -16.17 37.71 -48.61
CA THR A 318 -16.37 38.00 -50.05
C THR A 318 -17.59 38.87 -50.36
N ASN A 319 -18.45 39.17 -49.38
CA ASN A 319 -19.69 39.94 -49.60
C ASN A 319 -19.68 41.36 -49.00
N VAL A 320 -18.52 41.87 -48.59
CA VAL A 320 -18.36 43.27 -48.18
C VAL A 320 -17.34 43.95 -49.10
N ASN A 321 -17.76 44.25 -50.33
CA ASN A 321 -17.26 45.37 -51.16
C ASN A 321 -17.99 45.40 -52.52
N THR A 322 -19.14 46.08 -52.59
CA THR A 322 -19.50 47.06 -53.65
C THR A 322 -20.80 47.78 -53.25
N ASP A 323 -20.62 49.00 -52.74
CA ASP A 323 -21.35 50.25 -52.93
C ASP A 323 -22.89 50.38 -52.80
N ASN A 324 -23.24 51.31 -51.89
CA ASN A 324 -24.31 52.34 -51.93
C ASN A 324 -24.79 52.72 -53.36
N ASP A 325 -26.03 53.14 -53.64
CA ASP A 325 -26.86 54.08 -52.90
C ASP A 325 -28.32 54.14 -53.43
N MET A 326 -29.22 54.54 -52.52
CA MET A 326 -30.45 55.33 -52.67
C MET A 326 -31.71 54.83 -53.44
N SER A 327 -32.81 54.73 -52.65
CA SER A 327 -34.14 55.38 -52.81
C SER A 327 -35.42 54.53 -53.00
N THR A 328 -36.23 54.63 -51.93
CA THR A 328 -37.70 54.82 -51.86
C THR A 328 -38.69 53.64 -51.93
N ALA A 329 -39.47 53.56 -50.83
CA ALA A 329 -40.93 53.42 -50.74
C ALA A 329 -41.52 52.09 -50.19
N LYS A 330 -41.96 52.19 -48.91
CA LYS A 330 -43.28 51.87 -48.31
C LYS A 330 -43.96 50.49 -48.48
N ALA A 331 -44.68 50.17 -47.39
CA ALA A 331 -45.83 49.25 -47.22
C ALA A 331 -45.44 47.80 -46.82
N THR A 332 -45.51 47.43 -45.53
CA THR A 332 -46.67 46.96 -44.73
C THR A 332 -47.16 45.55 -45.08
N THR A 333 -47.31 44.77 -43.98
CA THR A 333 -48.29 43.70 -43.69
C THR A 333 -47.99 42.25 -44.08
N GLU A 334 -48.39 41.40 -43.12
CA GLU A 334 -48.77 39.97 -43.20
C GLU A 334 -47.63 38.94 -43.12
N THR A 335 -47.37 38.29 -41.98
CA THR A 335 -48.08 37.15 -41.35
C THR A 335 -48.59 36.12 -42.35
N GLU A 336 -47.90 34.99 -42.43
CA GLU A 336 -48.53 33.69 -42.64
C GLU A 336 -47.70 32.61 -41.93
N THR A 337 -48.31 32.10 -40.87
CA THR A 337 -48.09 30.83 -40.21
C THR A 337 -48.44 29.69 -41.16
N GLU A 338 -47.66 28.61 -41.18
CA GLU A 338 -48.22 27.27 -41.37
C GLU A 338 -47.40 26.23 -40.59
N THR A 339 -48.12 25.65 -39.65
CA THR A 339 -47.86 24.51 -38.78
C THR A 339 -48.07 23.20 -39.54
N GLU A 340 -47.39 22.14 -39.12
CA GLU A 340 -47.88 20.73 -39.02
C GLU A 340 -46.68 19.90 -38.51
N ASP A 341 -46.58 19.59 -37.22
CA ASP A 341 -47.22 18.48 -36.51
C ASP A 341 -47.19 17.17 -37.31
N ASP A 342 -46.37 16.20 -36.86
CA ASP A 342 -46.93 14.90 -36.52
C ASP A 342 -45.99 14.03 -35.67
N ASN A 343 -46.67 13.24 -34.84
CA ASN A 343 -46.30 12.77 -33.53
C ASN A 343 -46.41 11.22 -33.49
N VAL A 344 -45.60 10.59 -32.62
CA VAL A 344 -45.71 9.21 -32.06
C VAL A 344 -45.64 8.01 -33.06
N PRO A 345 -45.48 6.72 -32.65
CA PRO A 345 -45.24 6.13 -31.31
C PRO A 345 -44.08 5.13 -31.15
N LEU A 346 -43.63 5.00 -29.88
CA LEU A 346 -43.06 3.79 -29.25
C LEU A 346 -44.04 2.59 -29.27
N PRO A 347 -43.54 1.35 -29.13
CA PRO A 347 -44.33 0.29 -28.50
C PRO A 347 -43.66 -0.25 -27.23
N GLU A 348 -44.43 -0.30 -26.15
CA GLU A 348 -44.13 -0.97 -24.89
C GLU A 348 -44.76 -2.38 -24.86
N SER A 349 -43.99 -3.29 -24.25
CA SER A 349 -44.34 -4.46 -23.42
C SER A 349 -45.37 -5.49 -23.88
N ARG A 350 -44.95 -6.77 -23.79
CA ARG A 350 -45.85 -7.86 -23.41
C ARG A 350 -45.14 -8.77 -22.39
N ILE A 351 -45.82 -8.91 -21.27
CA ILE A 351 -45.59 -9.80 -20.12
C ILE A 351 -46.12 -11.18 -20.50
N ASP A 352 -45.44 -12.25 -20.09
CA ASP A 352 -46.06 -13.53 -19.74
C ASP A 352 -45.23 -14.18 -18.61
N ASP A 353 -45.92 -14.43 -17.50
CA ASP A 353 -45.50 -15.22 -16.34
C ASP A 353 -45.56 -16.72 -16.66
N GLU A 354 -44.69 -17.55 -16.07
CA GLU A 354 -45.07 -18.86 -15.51
C GLU A 354 -43.94 -19.53 -14.69
N GLU A 355 -44.21 -19.58 -13.38
CA GLU A 355 -43.99 -20.64 -12.37
C GLU A 355 -42.70 -21.47 -12.22
N MET A 356 -42.26 -21.42 -10.95
CA MET A 356 -41.53 -22.37 -10.10
C MET A 356 -41.41 -23.83 -10.53
N ASN A 357 -40.23 -24.40 -10.27
CA ASN A 357 -40.16 -25.72 -9.63
C ASN A 357 -38.87 -25.94 -8.82
N ASP A 358 -39.04 -26.68 -7.73
CA ASP A 358 -38.12 -27.06 -6.66
C ASP A 358 -36.80 -27.70 -7.12
N GLU A 359 -35.72 -27.44 -6.36
CA GLU A 359 -34.62 -28.41 -6.20
C GLU A 359 -34.37 -28.68 -4.72
N SER A 360 -34.29 -29.98 -4.45
CA SER A 360 -34.01 -30.67 -3.18
C SER A 360 -32.52 -30.82 -2.95
#